data_AF-A0A0S1B1Z6-F1
#
_entry.id   AF-A0A0S1B1Z6-F1
#
_cell.length_a   1.000
_cell.length_b   1.000
_cell.length_c   1.000
_cell.angle_alpha   90.00
_cell.angle_beta   90.00
_cell.angle_gamma   90.00
#
_symmetry.space_group_name_H-M   'P 1'
#
loop_
_entity.id
_entity.type
_entity.pdbx_description
1 polymer ?
#
loop_
_entity_poly.entity_id
_entity_poly.type
_entity_poly.pdbx_seq_one_letter_code
_entity_poly.pdbx_strand_id
1 'polypeptide(L)'
;MLRAVPAPGAPIVRFASFREFCPFYLGQHRNRTCRRLHVPGSGAERVLAALGCGYGFAWVGHFLFEHNRPATFSHPPYSFAGAWMMFVQVLRGRLPSQPPRAGYTRCIPGDRVPQGAY
;
A
#
# COMPACT_ATOMS: atom_id res chain seq x y z
N MET A 1 -12.45 10.31 -38.30
CA MET A 1 -11.19 9.62 -38.68
C MET A 1 -11.12 8.29 -37.96
N LEU A 2 -11.44 7.20 -38.65
CA LEU A 2 -11.39 5.84 -38.14
C LEU A 2 -9.94 5.43 -37.84
N ARG A 3 -9.65 4.89 -36.66
CA ARG A 3 -8.40 4.17 -36.40
C ARG A 3 -8.68 2.69 -36.48
N ALA A 4 -7.98 2.02 -37.38
CA ALA A 4 -8.06 0.58 -37.59
C ALA A 4 -7.79 -0.14 -36.26
N VAL A 5 -8.80 -0.86 -35.77
CA VAL A 5 -8.58 -1.99 -34.87
C VAL A 5 -7.75 -2.99 -35.68
N PRO A 6 -6.58 -3.45 -35.20
CA PRO A 6 -5.81 -4.44 -35.93
C PRO A 6 -6.67 -5.68 -36.17
N ALA A 7 -6.64 -6.20 -37.39
CA ALA A 7 -7.42 -7.38 -37.77
C ALA A 7 -7.07 -8.56 -36.84
N PRO A 8 -8.03 -9.45 -36.54
CA PRO A 8 -7.74 -10.70 -35.84
C PRO A 8 -6.63 -11.46 -36.59
N GLY A 9 -5.54 -11.81 -35.89
CA GLY A 9 -4.37 -12.47 -36.49
C GLY A 9 -3.24 -11.55 -36.95
N ALA A 10 -3.34 -10.23 -36.72
CA ALA A 10 -2.20 -9.33 -36.96
C ALA A 10 -0.98 -9.76 -36.11
N PRO A 11 0.25 -9.71 -36.68
CA PRO A 11 1.45 -10.10 -35.95
C PRO A 11 1.64 -9.22 -34.71
N ILE A 12 2.06 -9.83 -33.60
CA ILE A 12 2.41 -9.08 -32.39
C ILE A 12 3.56 -8.14 -32.76
N VAL A 13 3.30 -6.84 -32.71
CA VAL A 13 4.32 -5.82 -32.93
C VAL A 13 5.31 -5.90 -31.77
N ARG A 14 6.56 -6.25 -32.10
CA ARG A 14 7.69 -6.23 -31.15
C ARG A 14 8.47 -4.94 -31.32
N PHE A 15 8.88 -4.35 -30.20
CA PHE A 15 9.73 -3.16 -30.15
C PHE A 15 11.08 -3.57 -29.58
N ALA A 16 12.19 -3.11 -30.18
CA ALA A 16 13.53 -3.45 -29.70
C ALA A 16 13.96 -2.57 -28.51
N SER A 17 13.27 -1.43 -28.29
CA SER A 17 13.56 -0.54 -27.17
C SER A 17 12.32 0.26 -26.73
N PHE A 18 12.38 0.82 -25.51
CA PHE A 18 11.34 1.73 -25.04
C PHE A 18 11.23 3.00 -25.91
N ARG A 19 12.35 3.46 -26.49
CA ARG A 19 12.35 4.61 -27.41
C ARG A 19 11.48 4.36 -28.63
N GLU A 20 11.47 3.14 -29.16
CA GLU A 20 10.60 2.73 -30.27
C GLU A 20 9.15 2.52 -29.82
N PHE A 21 8.94 1.99 -28.62
CA PHE A 21 7.60 1.76 -28.06
C PHE A 21 6.86 3.05 -27.68
N CYS A 22 7.55 4.05 -27.15
CA CYS A 22 6.93 5.24 -26.56
C CYS A 22 6.01 6.01 -27.53
N PRO A 23 6.41 6.29 -28.80
CA PRO A 23 5.51 6.92 -29.77
C PRO A 23 4.26 6.09 -30.06
N PHE A 24 4.39 4.76 -30.13
CA PHE A 24 3.25 3.86 -30.29
C PHE A 24 2.30 3.92 -29.09
N TYR A 25 2.84 3.84 -27.86
CA TYR A 25 2.08 3.93 -26.62
C TYR A 25 1.32 5.26 -26.51
N LEU A 26 1.99 6.40 -26.72
CA LEU A 26 1.33 7.71 -26.75
C LEU A 26 0.29 7.79 -27.87
N GLY A 27 0.56 7.12 -28.98
CA GLY A 27 -0.38 6.90 -30.07
C GLY A 27 -1.66 6.20 -29.60
N GLN A 28 -1.59 5.17 -28.75
CA GLN A 28 -2.78 4.51 -28.20
C GLN A 28 -3.56 5.42 -27.23
N HIS A 29 -2.92 6.43 -26.65
CA HIS A 29 -3.50 7.35 -25.66
C HIS A 29 -3.80 8.75 -26.24
N ARG A 30 -4.31 8.83 -27.47
CA ARG A 30 -4.64 10.12 -28.11
C ARG A 30 -5.81 10.86 -27.47
N ASN A 31 -6.77 10.14 -26.90
CA ASN A 31 -7.92 10.76 -26.23
C ASN A 31 -7.51 11.44 -24.91
N ARG A 32 -7.96 12.68 -24.70
CA ARG A 32 -7.60 13.48 -23.50
C ARG A 32 -8.12 12.84 -22.20
N THR A 33 -9.35 12.32 -22.22
CA THR A 33 -9.95 11.61 -21.07
C THR A 33 -9.16 10.35 -20.76
N CYS A 34 -8.77 9.57 -21.76
CA CYS A 34 -7.94 8.37 -21.59
C CYS A 34 -6.62 8.68 -20.86
N ARG A 35 -5.88 9.73 -21.27
CA ARG A 35 -4.66 10.15 -20.57
C ARG A 35 -4.95 10.60 -19.13
N ARG A 36 -6.02 11.35 -18.94
CA ARG A 36 -6.42 11.85 -17.61
C ARG A 36 -6.81 10.73 -16.65
N LEU A 37 -7.38 9.63 -17.14
CA LEU A 37 -7.71 8.46 -16.31
C LEU A 37 -6.45 7.66 -15.92
N HIS A 38 -5.44 7.61 -16.79
CA HIS A 38 -4.18 6.94 -16.48
C HIS A 38 -3.43 7.59 -15.32
N VAL A 39 -3.46 8.91 -15.18
CA VAL A 39 -2.74 9.60 -14.09
C VAL A 39 -3.18 9.15 -12.69
N PRO A 40 -4.47 9.26 -12.29
CA PRO A 40 -4.93 8.77 -11.01
C PRO A 40 -4.88 7.24 -10.96
N GLY A 41 -5.12 6.52 -12.07
CA GLY A 41 -5.01 5.07 -12.13
C GLY A 41 -3.61 4.56 -11.76
N SER A 42 -2.57 5.12 -12.37
CA SER A 42 -1.18 4.81 -12.02
C SER A 42 -0.85 5.20 -10.59
N GLY A 43 -1.47 6.25 -10.03
CA GLY A 43 -1.29 6.63 -8.63
C GLY A 43 -1.93 5.60 -7.69
N ALA A 44 -3.17 5.21 -7.96
CA ALA A 44 -3.91 4.21 -7.21
C ALA A 44 -3.20 2.85 -7.20
N GLU A 45 -2.64 2.41 -8.34
CA GLU A 45 -1.82 1.19 -8.43
C GLU A 45 -0.70 1.17 -7.38
N ARG A 46 0.06 2.26 -7.27
CA ARG A 46 1.17 2.38 -6.30
C ARG A 46 0.67 2.39 -4.86
N VAL A 47 -0.44 3.08 -4.58
CA VAL A 47 -1.06 3.09 -3.25
C VAL A 47 -1.53 1.69 -2.86
N LEU A 48 -2.21 0.98 -3.77
CA LEU A 48 -2.66 -0.39 -3.54
C LEU A 48 -1.50 -1.35 -3.31
N ALA A 49 -0.43 -1.22 -4.11
CA ALA A 49 0.79 -1.99 -3.90
C ALA A 49 1.42 -1.72 -2.51
N ALA A 50 1.50 -0.45 -2.11
CA ALA A 50 2.03 -0.08 -0.79
C ALA A 50 1.17 -0.62 0.37
N LEU A 51 -0.16 -0.53 0.25
CA LEU A 51 -1.08 -1.12 1.23
C LEU A 51 -0.92 -2.64 1.28
N GLY A 52 -0.90 -3.31 0.12
CA GLY A 52 -0.72 -4.76 0.04
C GLY A 52 0.58 -5.23 0.68
N CYS A 53 1.70 -4.58 0.35
CA CYS A 53 2.99 -4.89 0.96
C CYS A 53 2.99 -4.63 2.47
N GLY A 54 2.47 -3.48 2.91
CA GLY A 54 2.40 -3.13 4.33
C GLY A 54 1.57 -4.13 5.14
N TYR A 55 0.39 -4.50 4.64
CA TYR A 55 -0.46 -5.52 5.26
C TYR A 55 0.19 -6.91 5.22
N GLY A 56 0.88 -7.26 4.13
CA GLY A 56 1.63 -8.52 4.03
C GLY A 56 2.66 -8.66 5.15
N PHE A 57 3.48 -7.63 5.40
CA PHE A 57 4.45 -7.64 6.50
C PHE A 57 3.77 -7.69 7.89
N ALA A 58 2.68 -6.92 8.08
CA ALA A 58 1.94 -6.96 9.34
C ALA A 58 1.37 -8.37 9.62
N TRP A 59 0.84 -9.04 8.60
CA TRP A 59 0.29 -10.39 8.73
C TRP A 59 1.36 -11.43 9.05
N VAL A 60 2.56 -11.32 8.46
CA VAL A 60 3.70 -12.16 8.85
C VAL A 60 4.00 -12.01 10.34
N GLY A 61 3.99 -10.77 10.86
CA GLY A 61 4.09 -10.48 12.29
C GLY A 61 3.00 -11.18 13.12
N HIS A 62 1.75 -10.94 12.76
CA HIS A 62 0.59 -11.47 13.47
C HIS A 62 0.51 -13.00 13.48
N PHE A 63 0.83 -13.67 12.37
CA PHE A 63 0.66 -15.12 12.25
C PHE A 63 1.90 -15.92 12.64
N LEU A 64 3.12 -15.44 12.37
CA LEU A 64 4.34 -16.20 12.69
C LEU A 64 4.88 -15.91 14.10
N PHE A 65 4.69 -14.70 14.62
CA PHE A 65 5.25 -14.31 15.91
C PHE A 65 4.16 -14.27 16.98
N GLU A 66 3.11 -13.49 16.74
CA GLU A 66 2.08 -13.23 17.76
C GLU A 66 0.94 -14.26 17.78
N HIS A 67 0.86 -15.12 16.75
CA HIS A 67 -0.17 -16.14 16.58
C HIS A 67 -1.61 -15.64 16.82
N ASN A 68 -1.91 -14.40 16.42
CA ASN A 68 -3.19 -13.76 16.64
C ASN A 68 -3.80 -13.22 15.34
N ARG A 69 -5.08 -12.83 15.40
CA ARG A 69 -5.77 -12.24 14.25
C ARG A 69 -5.53 -10.72 14.22
N PRO A 70 -5.25 -10.13 13.05
CA PRO A 70 -5.11 -8.69 12.90
C PRO A 70 -6.35 -7.93 13.39
N ALA A 71 -6.14 -6.90 14.22
CA ALA A 71 -7.22 -6.00 14.68
C ALA A 71 -7.88 -5.22 13.52
N THR A 72 -7.23 -5.20 12.34
CA THR A 72 -7.73 -4.60 11.10
C THR A 72 -9.15 -5.06 10.76
N PHE A 73 -9.50 -6.31 11.04
CA PHE A 73 -10.84 -6.84 10.71
C PHE A 73 -11.94 -6.27 11.58
N SER A 74 -11.64 -5.90 12.82
CA SER A 74 -12.63 -5.36 13.77
C SER A 74 -12.68 -3.84 13.73
N HIS A 75 -11.51 -3.19 13.58
CA HIS A 75 -11.39 -1.74 13.65
C HIS A 75 -10.46 -1.21 12.56
N PRO A 76 -10.88 -1.18 11.28
CA PRO A 76 -10.03 -0.77 10.16
C PRO A 76 -9.39 0.63 10.32
N PRO A 77 -10.13 1.72 10.63
CA PRO A 77 -9.53 3.04 10.72
C PRO A 77 -8.57 3.19 11.91
N TYR A 78 -8.92 2.59 13.06
CA TYR A 78 -8.05 2.62 14.24
C TYR A 78 -6.80 1.76 14.06
N SER A 79 -6.89 0.64 13.35
CA SER A 79 -5.73 -0.19 13.04
C SER A 79 -4.73 0.55 12.14
N PHE A 80 -5.22 1.30 11.16
CA PHE A 80 -4.36 2.15 10.33
C PHE A 80 -3.69 3.25 11.15
N ALA A 81 -4.45 3.97 11.98
CA ALA A 81 -3.91 5.00 12.86
C ALA A 81 -2.86 4.42 13.84
N GLY A 82 -3.14 3.24 14.43
CA GLY A 82 -2.23 2.52 15.31
C GLY A 82 -0.92 2.14 14.61
N ALA A 83 -0.99 1.60 13.39
CA ALA A 83 0.19 1.27 12.59
C ALA A 83 1.04 2.51 12.29
N TRP A 84 0.43 3.64 11.93
CA TRP A 84 1.13 4.90 11.69
C TRP A 84 1.79 5.45 12.97
N MET A 85 1.07 5.44 14.09
CA MET A 85 1.61 5.86 15.38
C MET A 85 2.80 4.99 15.79
N MET A 86 2.67 3.67 15.68
CA MET A 86 3.76 2.72 15.97
C MET A 86 4.99 3.01 15.10
N PHE A 87 4.81 3.20 13.78
CA PHE A 87 5.88 3.56 12.86
C PHE A 87 6.61 4.85 13.27
N VAL A 88 5.86 5.91 13.56
CA VAL A 88 6.43 7.20 13.99
C VAL A 88 7.18 7.08 15.32
N GLN A 89 6.66 6.28 16.27
CA GLN A 89 7.32 6.05 17.55
C GLN A 89 8.62 5.27 17.40
N VAL A 90 8.66 4.24 16.56
CA VAL A 90 9.89 3.50 16.24
C VAL A 90 10.92 4.42 15.59
N LEU A 91 10.53 5.20 14.57
CA LEU A 91 11.45 6.14 13.91
C LEU A 91 12.00 7.21 14.86
N ARG A 92 11.22 7.63 15.87
CA ARG A 92 11.65 8.61 16.88
C ARG A 92 12.36 7.98 18.07
N GLY A 93 12.59 6.66 18.08
CA GLY A 93 13.21 5.94 19.19
C GLY A 93 12.38 5.96 20.49
N ARG A 94 11.06 6.11 20.39
CA ARG A 94 10.14 6.23 21.53
C ARG A 94 9.45 4.93 21.92
N LEU A 95 9.49 3.92 21.06
CA LEU A 95 8.90 2.62 21.33
C LEU A 95 9.97 1.64 21.85
N PRO A 96 9.87 1.15 23.09
CA PRO A 96 10.80 0.14 23.60
C PRO A 96 10.60 -1.19 22.88
N SER A 97 11.68 -1.95 22.71
CA SER A 97 11.68 -3.27 22.03
C SER A 97 10.88 -4.34 22.78
N GLN A 98 10.67 -4.17 24.08
CA GLN A 98 9.79 -5.02 24.88
C GLN A 98 8.79 -4.15 25.63
N PRO A 99 7.50 -4.55 25.67
CA PRO A 99 6.57 -3.92 26.58
C PRO A 99 7.07 -4.11 28.02
N PRO A 100 6.94 -3.10 28.91
CA PRO A 100 7.39 -3.22 30.28
C PRO A 100 6.70 -4.40 30.98
N ARG A 101 7.49 -5.19 31.73
CA ARG A 101 7.07 -6.41 32.46
C ARG A 101 5.95 -6.17 33.49
N ALA A 102 5.77 -4.93 33.91
CA ALA A 102 4.63 -4.46 34.67
C ALA A 102 4.41 -2.98 34.32
N GLY A 103 3.25 -2.64 33.75
CA GLY A 103 2.81 -1.25 33.62
C GLY A 103 2.32 -0.82 32.24
N TYR A 104 1.87 0.44 32.21
CA TYR A 104 1.21 1.10 31.10
C TYR A 104 1.99 1.04 29.79
N THR A 105 1.34 0.63 28.69
CA THR A 105 1.87 0.89 27.34
C THR A 105 1.56 2.34 27.00
N ARG A 106 2.59 3.17 26.78
CA ARG A 106 2.39 4.53 26.26
C ARG A 106 2.03 4.42 24.78
N CYS A 107 0.73 4.36 24.47
CA CYS A 107 0.27 4.31 23.09
C CYS A 107 0.28 5.73 22.49
N ILE A 108 -0.08 6.73 23.29
CA ILE A 108 -0.10 8.16 22.96
C ILE A 108 0.80 8.95 23.92
N PRO A 109 1.52 9.99 23.46
CA PRO A 109 2.29 10.86 24.36
C PRO A 109 1.43 11.41 25.51
N GLY A 110 1.72 11.01 26.74
CA GLY A 110 1.02 11.48 27.94
C GLY A 110 -0.08 10.53 28.45
N ASP A 111 -0.42 9.46 27.73
CA ASP A 111 -1.36 8.46 28.22
C ASP A 111 -0.72 7.45 29.19
N ARG A 112 -1.56 6.94 30.09
CA ARG A 112 -1.28 5.78 30.95
C ARG A 112 -2.50 4.87 30.88
N VAL A 113 -2.49 3.91 29.96
CA VAL A 113 -3.52 2.86 29.86
C VAL A 113 -3.10 1.61 30.64
N PRO A 114 -3.83 1.17 31.69
CA PRO A 114 -3.49 -0.03 32.45
C PRO A 114 -3.44 -1.25 31.54
N GLN A 115 -2.46 -2.14 31.74
CA GLN A 115 -2.48 -3.46 31.07
C GLN A 115 -3.72 -4.24 31.54
N GLY A 116 -4.53 -4.73 30.60
CA GLY A 116 -5.75 -5.51 30.87
C GLY A 116 -7.07 -4.74 30.82
N ALA A 117 -7.09 -3.49 30.32
CA ALA A 117 -8.32 -2.71 30.16
C ALA A 117 -9.24 -3.20 29.00
N TYR A 118 -8.86 -4.27 28.30
CA TYR A 118 -9.56 -4.81 27.14
C TYR A 118 -9.44 -6.33 27.11
#